data_AF-A0A9W8D558-F1
#
_entry.id   AF-A0A9W8D558-F1
#
_cell.length_a   1.000
_cell.length_b   1.000
_cell.length_c   1.000
_cell.angle_alpha   90.00
_cell.angle_beta   90.00
_cell.angle_gamma   90.00
#
_symmetry.space_group_name_H-M   'P 1'
#
loop_
_entity.id
_entity.type
_entity.pdbx_description
1 polymer ?
#
loop_
_entity_poly.entity_id
_entity_poly.type
_entity_poly.pdbx_seq_one_letter_code
_entity_poly.pdbx_strand_id
1 'polypeptide(L)'
;MHWYGDSNLRRVLKKLTTRGAWCGTSDEHQTRTCICEDYKEEFTPFNATYRELIIDFDESGGQMVSNKDADFLHVPDNHTRIYYHKWEGLSSKNKPAWQTPFEESVTSRFGVPSVAMISLTNWDAAFDTRAHFALELERLFGIVRQEYPPTTELIIRTGQYFCCRSDYDPPDTRAYSRLRNAYFDQYVVAAFQEQFGHTHKVRVWNVASISEHRPWSYRNETTECNSNHARSELVEIENQVLFNAMCN
;
A
#
# COMPACT_ATOMS: atom_id res chain seq x y z
N MET A 1 8.85 9.79 -3.94
CA MET A 1 7.61 9.03 -4.19
C MET A 1 6.69 9.19 -3.00
N HIS A 2 5.38 9.27 -3.19
CA HIS A 2 4.40 9.27 -2.10
C HIS A 2 3.61 7.95 -2.13
N TRP A 3 3.52 7.24 -1.02
CA TRP A 3 2.93 5.92 -0.92
C TRP A 3 1.84 5.92 0.13
N TYR A 4 0.61 5.60 -0.27
CA TYR A 4 -0.56 5.54 0.61
C TYR A 4 -1.09 4.12 0.61
N GLY A 5 -1.07 3.44 1.76
CA GLY A 5 -1.50 2.05 1.78
C GLY A 5 -1.58 1.44 3.16
N ASP A 6 -2.13 0.23 3.21
CA ASP A 6 -2.31 -0.52 4.44
C ASP A 6 -1.03 -1.28 4.85
N SER A 7 -1.20 -2.23 5.76
CA SER A 7 -0.13 -3.11 6.24
C SER A 7 0.51 -3.98 5.14
N ASN A 8 -0.15 -4.26 4.03
CA ASN A 8 0.48 -4.96 2.91
C ASN A 8 1.54 -4.08 2.24
N LEU A 9 1.26 -2.78 2.08
CA LEU A 9 2.24 -1.84 1.53
C LEU A 9 3.41 -1.61 2.50
N ARG A 10 3.18 -1.70 3.81
CA ARG A 10 4.28 -1.76 4.79
C ARG A 10 5.16 -2.99 4.61
N ARG A 11 4.58 -4.18 4.38
CA ARG A 11 5.33 -5.42 4.15
C ARG A 11 6.15 -5.35 2.86
N VAL A 12 5.64 -4.68 1.83
CA VAL A 12 6.41 -4.29 0.65
C VAL A 12 7.64 -3.50 1.08
N LEU A 13 7.47 -2.40 1.81
CA LEU A 13 8.60 -1.56 2.26
C LEU A 13 9.60 -2.35 3.13
N LYS A 14 9.15 -3.27 4.00
CA LYS A 14 10.05 -4.16 4.75
C LYS A 14 10.95 -4.97 3.82
N LYS A 15 10.37 -5.61 2.81
CA LYS A 15 11.14 -6.41 1.84
C LYS A 15 12.10 -5.54 1.04
N LEU A 16 11.68 -4.33 0.63
CA LEU A 16 12.53 -3.38 -0.11
C LEU A 16 13.71 -2.86 0.70
N THR A 17 13.44 -2.34 1.89
CA THR A 17 14.46 -1.71 2.76
C THR A 17 15.53 -2.70 3.22
N THR A 18 15.19 -3.98 3.31
CA THR A 18 16.14 -5.07 3.63
C THR A 18 16.72 -5.77 2.40
N ARG A 19 16.43 -5.26 1.19
CA ARG A 19 16.91 -5.85 -0.06
C ARG A 19 16.59 -7.35 -0.18
N GLY A 20 15.40 -7.73 0.25
CA GLY A 20 14.91 -9.10 0.23
C GLY A 20 15.27 -9.94 1.46
N ALA A 21 16.09 -9.44 2.40
CA ALA A 21 16.53 -10.24 3.55
C ALA A 21 15.42 -10.53 4.56
N TRP A 22 14.41 -9.65 4.70
CA TRP A 22 13.26 -9.93 5.57
C TRP A 22 12.49 -11.17 5.08
N CYS A 23 12.47 -12.23 5.90
CA CYS A 23 11.92 -13.54 5.53
C CYS A 23 12.55 -14.04 4.22
N GLY A 24 13.88 -14.11 4.18
CA GLY A 24 14.65 -14.47 2.98
C GLY A 24 15.02 -15.95 2.94
N THR A 25 14.98 -16.64 4.08
CA THR A 25 15.35 -18.06 4.18
C THR A 25 14.13 -18.97 4.17
N SER A 26 14.32 -20.21 3.69
CA SER A 26 13.24 -21.20 3.64
C SER A 26 12.65 -21.54 5.01
N ASP A 27 13.45 -21.47 6.08
CA ASP A 27 13.01 -21.72 7.44
C ASP A 27 12.12 -20.59 7.97
N GLU A 28 12.44 -19.33 7.62
CA GLU A 28 11.67 -18.15 8.03
C GLU A 28 10.30 -18.10 7.35
N HIS A 29 10.18 -18.58 6.11
CA HIS A 29 8.94 -18.56 5.33
C HIS A 29 7.74 -19.23 6.03
N GLN A 30 8.00 -20.14 6.97
CA GLN A 30 6.96 -20.85 7.73
C GLN A 30 6.62 -20.18 9.07
N THR A 31 7.33 -19.12 9.44
CA THR A 31 7.05 -18.41 10.70
C THR A 31 5.77 -17.58 10.58
N ARG A 32 5.05 -17.42 11.71
CA ARG A 32 3.82 -16.61 11.75
C ARG A 32 4.06 -15.16 11.35
N THR A 33 5.23 -14.60 11.67
CA THR A 33 5.66 -13.25 11.25
C THR A 33 5.66 -13.12 9.72
N CYS A 34 6.34 -14.05 9.04
CA CYS A 34 6.45 -14.04 7.58
C CYS A 34 5.15 -14.38 6.86
N ILE A 35 4.25 -15.11 7.51
CA ILE A 35 2.92 -15.43 6.96
C ILE A 35 1.92 -14.28 7.21
N CYS A 36 1.89 -13.68 8.40
CA CYS A 36 0.81 -12.79 8.80
C CYS A 36 1.15 -11.75 9.89
N GLU A 37 1.83 -12.14 10.96
CA GLU A 37 1.83 -11.41 12.24
C GLU A 37 3.05 -10.48 12.43
N ASP A 38 3.46 -9.79 11.37
CA ASP A 38 4.65 -8.92 11.38
C ASP A 38 4.44 -7.55 12.04
N TYR A 39 3.26 -7.25 12.57
CA TYR A 39 2.92 -5.93 13.09
C TYR A 39 3.56 -5.58 14.44
N LYS A 40 4.01 -6.59 15.20
CA LYS A 40 4.76 -6.43 16.46
C LYS A 40 6.27 -6.60 16.28
N GLU A 41 6.70 -6.94 15.08
CA GLU A 41 8.11 -7.16 14.78
C GLU A 41 8.85 -5.82 14.84
N GLU A 42 9.87 -5.73 15.70
CA GLU A 42 10.83 -4.65 15.64
C GLU A 42 11.58 -4.75 14.32
N PHE A 43 11.60 -3.65 13.58
CA PHE A 43 12.17 -3.61 12.24
C PHE A 43 13.16 -2.47 12.18
N THR A 44 14.45 -2.79 12.17
CA THR A 44 15.51 -1.78 12.34
C THR A 44 15.54 -0.71 11.25
N PRO A 45 15.21 -0.97 9.97
CA PRO A 45 15.15 0.09 8.97
C PRO A 45 14.10 1.17 9.24
N PHE A 46 12.97 0.83 9.88
CA PHE A 46 11.91 1.78 10.24
C PHE A 46 10.93 1.20 11.27
N ASN A 47 10.32 2.08 12.08
CA ASN A 47 9.29 1.64 13.02
C ASN A 47 7.98 1.29 12.28
N ALA A 48 7.66 0.00 12.21
CA ALA A 48 6.49 -0.56 11.53
C ALA A 48 5.12 -0.13 12.12
N THR A 49 5.11 0.55 13.27
CA THR A 49 3.89 1.08 13.92
C THR A 49 3.60 2.53 13.53
N TYR A 50 4.56 3.26 12.96
CA TYR A 50 4.35 4.64 12.55
C TYR A 50 3.38 4.71 11.36
N ARG A 51 2.45 5.67 11.44
CA ARG A 51 1.52 5.95 10.35
C ARG A 51 2.14 6.82 9.27
N GLU A 52 3.16 7.58 9.60
CA GLU A 52 3.89 8.43 8.67
C GLU A 52 5.37 8.07 8.76
N LEU A 53 5.96 7.76 7.61
CA LEU A 53 7.37 7.36 7.50
C LEU A 53 7.98 8.07 6.31
N ILE A 54 9.24 8.47 6.47
CA ILE A 54 10.07 8.92 5.36
C ILE A 54 11.27 7.99 5.30
N ILE A 55 11.50 7.42 4.13
CA ILE A 55 12.55 6.44 3.90
C ILE A 55 13.39 6.92 2.72
N ASP A 56 14.69 7.07 2.95
CA ASP A 56 15.65 7.33 1.88
C ASP A 56 16.30 6.02 1.48
N PHE A 57 16.23 5.70 0.19
CA PHE A 57 16.83 4.52 -0.42
C PHE A 57 18.13 4.90 -1.13
N ASP A 58 19.17 4.11 -0.87
CA ASP A 58 20.48 4.15 -1.50
C ASP A 58 20.98 2.71 -1.83
N GLU A 59 22.27 2.55 -2.12
CA GLU A 59 22.88 1.24 -2.42
C GLU A 59 22.89 0.28 -1.21
N SER A 60 22.83 0.80 0.02
CA SER A 60 22.82 0.01 1.25
C SER A 60 21.44 -0.58 1.56
N GLY A 61 20.39 0.00 1.00
CA GLY A 61 18.99 -0.34 1.28
C GLY A 61 18.18 0.93 1.52
N GLY A 62 17.13 0.83 2.32
CA GLY A 62 16.35 2.01 2.73
C GLY A 62 16.45 2.24 4.23
N GLN A 63 16.61 3.49 4.64
CA GLN A 63 16.70 3.90 6.04
C GLN A 63 15.67 4.98 6.36
N MET A 64 15.05 4.89 7.53
CA MET A 64 14.10 5.91 8.01
C MET A 64 14.81 7.24 8.29
N VAL A 65 14.28 8.32 7.73
CA VAL A 65 14.68 9.68 8.06
C VAL A 65 14.00 10.06 9.37
N SER A 66 14.76 10.00 10.48
CA SER A 66 14.23 10.13 11.85
C SER A 66 14.55 11.47 12.54
N ASN A 67 15.32 12.34 11.89
CA ASN A 67 15.73 13.62 12.49
C ASN A 67 14.60 14.65 12.42
N LYS A 68 14.27 15.27 13.55
CA LYS A 68 13.26 16.34 13.67
C LYS A 68 13.64 17.59 12.88
N ASP A 69 14.93 17.79 12.62
CA ASP A 69 15.46 18.92 11.86
C ASP A 69 15.76 18.55 10.39
N ALA A 70 15.30 17.38 9.93
CA ALA A 70 15.53 16.97 8.55
C ALA A 70 14.77 17.88 7.57
N ASP A 71 15.47 18.35 6.55
CA ASP A 71 14.83 18.99 5.39
C ASP A 71 14.15 17.90 4.55
N PHE A 72 12.83 17.80 4.71
CA PHE A 72 12.04 16.82 3.97
C PHE A 72 11.87 17.15 2.49
N LEU A 73 12.14 18.40 2.08
CA LEU A 73 12.09 18.83 0.68
C LEU A 73 13.37 18.50 -0.07
N HIS A 74 14.50 18.39 0.63
CA HIS A 74 15.77 18.00 0.05
C HIS A 74 16.00 16.49 0.15
N VAL A 75 16.01 15.82 -1.00
CA VAL A 75 16.45 14.42 -1.13
C VAL A 75 17.95 14.42 -1.43
N PRO A 76 18.79 13.70 -0.66
CA PRO A 76 20.21 13.63 -0.93
C PRO A 76 20.52 13.10 -2.34
N ASP A 77 21.65 13.51 -2.90
CA ASP A 77 22.11 13.04 -4.21
C ASP A 77 22.20 11.50 -4.23
N ASN A 78 21.82 10.89 -5.36
CA ASN A 78 21.76 9.44 -5.56
C ASN A 78 20.78 8.69 -4.64
N HIS A 79 19.89 9.39 -3.93
CA HIS A 79 18.85 8.75 -3.11
C HIS A 79 17.49 8.83 -3.78
N THR A 80 16.64 7.86 -3.46
CA THR A 80 15.20 7.93 -3.72
C THR A 80 14.45 8.03 -2.40
N ARG A 81 13.68 9.11 -2.21
CA ARG A 81 12.84 9.26 -1.02
C ARG A 81 11.45 8.67 -1.23
N ILE A 82 10.99 7.88 -0.27
CA ILE A 82 9.60 7.46 -0.14
C ILE A 82 9.00 8.11 1.10
N TYR A 83 8.00 8.94 0.90
CA TYR A 83 7.04 9.29 1.93
C TYR A 83 5.96 8.21 1.96
N TYR A 84 5.79 7.52 3.08
CA TYR A 84 4.76 6.51 3.28
C TYR A 84 3.77 6.99 4.34
N HIS A 85 2.49 6.95 3.97
CA HIS A 85 1.39 7.10 4.89
C HIS A 85 0.59 5.80 4.99
N LYS A 86 0.53 5.22 6.19
CA LYS A 86 -0.35 4.11 6.50
C LYS A 86 -1.78 4.61 6.56
N TRP A 87 -2.63 4.14 5.65
CA TRP A 87 -4.08 4.28 5.76
C TRP A 87 -4.78 2.92 5.66
N GLU A 88 -5.99 2.87 6.17
CA GLU A 88 -6.83 1.67 6.27
C GLU A 88 -8.00 1.82 5.29
N GLY A 89 -7.64 2.07 4.03
CA GLY A 89 -8.56 2.46 2.96
C GLY A 89 -9.12 3.87 3.15
N LEU A 90 -10.16 4.19 2.41
CA LEU A 90 -10.99 5.40 2.54
C LEU A 90 -12.13 5.20 3.56
N SER A 91 -11.96 4.26 4.47
CA SER A 91 -12.95 3.92 5.47
C SER A 91 -12.95 4.90 6.65
N SER A 92 -14.10 5.00 7.32
CA SER A 92 -14.25 5.72 8.60
C SER A 92 -13.55 5.03 9.78
N LYS A 93 -12.94 3.85 9.57
CA LYS A 93 -12.20 3.11 10.60
C LYS A 93 -10.80 3.68 10.86
N ASN A 94 -10.29 4.49 9.93
CA ASN A 94 -9.01 5.17 10.07
C ASN A 94 -8.97 6.02 11.36
N LYS A 95 -7.89 5.85 12.14
CA LYS A 95 -7.56 6.71 13.28
C LYS A 95 -6.10 7.16 13.18
N PRO A 96 -5.82 8.46 12.91
CA PRO A 96 -6.75 9.54 12.54
C PRO A 96 -7.42 9.28 11.17
N ALA A 97 -8.35 10.15 10.75
CA ALA A 97 -9.06 10.05 9.48
C ALA A 97 -8.10 9.98 8.27
N TRP A 98 -8.51 9.32 7.18
CA TRP A 98 -7.61 9.07 6.04
C TRP A 98 -7.20 10.36 5.31
N GLN A 99 -7.98 11.43 5.44
CA GLN A 99 -7.70 12.73 4.82
C GLN A 99 -6.64 13.54 5.57
N THR A 100 -6.37 13.23 6.83
CA THR A 100 -5.49 14.03 7.71
C THR A 100 -4.13 14.36 7.10
N PRO A 101 -3.43 13.47 6.36
CA PRO A 101 -2.14 13.79 5.73
C PRO A 101 -2.21 14.92 4.69
N PHE A 102 -3.39 15.20 4.16
CA PHE A 102 -3.60 16.16 3.10
C PHE A 102 -4.09 17.52 3.62
N GLU A 103 -4.43 17.63 4.90
CA GLU A 103 -4.89 18.89 5.51
C GLU A 103 -3.85 20.01 5.43
N GLU A 104 -2.55 19.66 5.46
CA GLU A 104 -1.43 20.62 5.44
C GLU A 104 -0.69 20.67 4.08
N SER A 105 -1.31 20.23 2.99
CA SER A 105 -0.68 20.01 1.67
C SER A 105 0.55 19.12 1.74
N VAL A 106 0.36 17.86 1.34
CA VAL A 106 1.41 16.85 1.41
C VAL A 106 2.59 17.18 0.51
N THR A 107 2.36 17.82 -0.64
CA THR A 107 3.46 18.22 -1.54
C THR A 107 4.18 19.48 -1.09
N SER A 108 3.53 20.33 -0.28
CA SER A 108 4.20 21.45 0.39
C SER A 108 5.13 20.95 1.50
N ARG A 109 4.78 19.85 2.18
CA ARG A 109 5.57 19.26 3.28
C ARG A 109 6.71 18.36 2.80
N PHE A 110 6.46 17.56 1.76
CA PHE A 110 7.36 16.47 1.34
C PHE A 110 7.84 16.57 -0.11
N GLY A 111 7.53 17.70 -0.77
CA GLY A 111 7.87 17.94 -2.16
C GLY A 111 6.89 17.28 -3.13
N VAL A 112 7.04 17.63 -4.42
CA VAL A 112 6.26 17.03 -5.49
C VAL A 112 6.92 15.71 -5.90
N PRO A 113 6.25 14.55 -5.75
CA PRO A 113 6.86 13.29 -6.11
C PRO A 113 6.79 13.03 -7.62
N SER A 114 7.75 12.27 -8.16
CA SER A 114 7.63 11.74 -9.52
C SER A 114 6.56 10.65 -9.65
N VAL A 115 6.27 9.95 -8.54
CA VAL A 115 5.29 8.86 -8.47
C VAL A 115 4.47 8.97 -7.18
N ALA A 116 3.15 8.92 -7.31
CA ALA A 116 2.21 8.73 -6.21
C ALA A 116 1.53 7.36 -6.33
N MET A 117 1.72 6.52 -5.32
CA MET A 117 1.15 5.18 -5.23
C MET A 117 -0.01 5.16 -4.26
N ILE A 118 -1.16 4.70 -4.73
CA ILE A 118 -2.42 4.67 -3.99
C ILE A 118 -2.86 3.20 -3.91
N SER A 119 -2.77 2.62 -2.72
CA SER A 119 -3.23 1.26 -2.42
C SER A 119 -4.53 1.30 -1.65
N LEU A 120 -5.59 0.75 -2.26
CA LEU A 120 -6.96 0.74 -1.72
C LEU A 120 -7.53 -0.69 -1.78
N THR A 121 -8.85 -0.80 -1.59
CA THR A 121 -9.69 -2.01 -1.70
C THR A 121 -9.68 -2.91 -0.48
N ASN A 122 -8.55 -3.26 0.11
CA ASN A 122 -8.53 -4.28 1.18
C ASN A 122 -9.47 -3.92 2.34
N TRP A 123 -9.27 -2.75 2.94
CA TRP A 123 -10.10 -2.27 4.04
C TRP A 123 -11.46 -1.76 3.56
N ASP A 124 -11.52 -1.15 2.38
CA ASP A 124 -12.75 -0.62 1.79
C ASP A 124 -13.76 -1.75 1.53
N ALA A 125 -13.29 -2.84 0.90
CA ALA A 125 -14.11 -4.02 0.66
C ALA A 125 -14.50 -4.70 1.98
N ALA A 126 -13.62 -4.73 2.98
CA ALA A 126 -13.90 -5.39 4.26
C ALA A 126 -14.93 -4.65 5.12
N PHE A 127 -14.82 -3.32 5.23
CA PHE A 127 -15.53 -2.55 6.26
C PHE A 127 -16.50 -1.52 5.72
N ASP A 128 -16.48 -1.27 4.41
CA ASP A 128 -17.27 -0.19 3.83
C ASP A 128 -18.41 -0.71 2.95
N THR A 129 -19.32 0.18 2.55
CA THR A 129 -20.28 -0.06 1.47
C THR A 129 -19.74 0.53 0.16
N ARG A 130 -20.22 0.02 -0.97
CA ARG A 130 -19.88 0.62 -2.28
C ARG A 130 -20.24 2.11 -2.34
N ALA A 131 -21.41 2.48 -1.79
CA ALA A 131 -21.91 3.85 -1.86
C ALA A 131 -21.03 4.82 -1.09
N HIS A 132 -20.64 4.47 0.14
CA HIS A 132 -19.73 5.30 0.93
C HIS A 132 -18.32 5.31 0.32
N PHE A 133 -17.79 4.16 -0.11
CA PHE A 133 -16.49 4.12 -0.81
C PHE A 133 -16.45 5.02 -2.05
N ALA A 134 -17.51 5.03 -2.87
CA ALA A 134 -17.61 5.90 -4.04
C ALA A 134 -17.59 7.39 -3.67
N LEU A 135 -18.29 7.79 -2.59
CA LEU A 135 -18.28 9.17 -2.11
C LEU A 135 -16.90 9.60 -1.62
N GLU A 136 -16.22 8.74 -0.86
CA GLU A 136 -14.87 9.05 -0.36
C GLU A 136 -13.82 9.01 -1.48
N LEU A 137 -14.01 8.16 -2.49
CA LEU A 137 -13.15 8.13 -3.68
C LEU A 137 -13.23 9.44 -4.47
N GLU A 138 -14.41 10.04 -4.61
CA GLU A 138 -14.56 11.38 -5.21
C GLU A 138 -13.82 12.46 -4.40
N ARG A 139 -13.84 12.37 -3.07
CA ARG A 139 -13.04 13.27 -2.21
C ARG A 139 -11.55 13.08 -2.45
N LEU A 140 -11.09 11.84 -2.53
CA LEU A 140 -9.69 11.53 -2.86
C LEU A 140 -9.33 12.12 -4.24
N PHE A 141 -10.21 12.08 -5.23
CA PHE A 141 -9.95 12.69 -6.52
C PHE A 141 -9.78 14.21 -6.44
N GLY A 142 -10.57 14.89 -5.62
CA GLY A 142 -10.36 16.31 -5.31
C GLY A 142 -8.95 16.57 -4.79
N ILE A 143 -8.52 15.78 -3.81
CA ILE A 143 -7.18 15.86 -3.21
C ILE A 143 -6.09 15.58 -4.24
N VAL A 144 -6.22 14.52 -5.05
CA VAL A 144 -5.21 14.16 -6.07
C VAL A 144 -5.05 15.29 -7.09
N ARG A 145 -6.14 15.92 -7.55
CA ARG A 145 -6.08 17.07 -8.47
C ARG A 145 -5.38 18.28 -7.86
N GLN A 146 -5.55 18.48 -6.55
CA GLN A 146 -4.96 19.61 -5.83
C GLN A 146 -3.47 19.39 -5.55
N GLU A 147 -3.11 18.20 -5.07
CA GLU A 147 -1.77 17.94 -4.55
C GLU A 147 -0.79 17.49 -5.63
N TYR A 148 -1.26 16.77 -6.65
CA TYR A 148 -0.39 16.15 -7.66
C TYR A 148 -0.52 16.82 -9.03
N PRO A 149 0.55 17.44 -9.55
CA PRO A 149 0.55 17.96 -10.90
C PRO A 149 0.60 16.82 -11.94
N PRO A 150 0.22 17.10 -13.21
CA PRO A 150 0.28 16.16 -14.33
C PRO A 150 1.61 15.42 -14.55
N THR A 151 2.72 15.97 -14.05
CA THR A 151 4.06 15.35 -14.10
C THR A 151 4.22 14.18 -13.11
N THR A 152 3.30 14.02 -12.17
CA THR A 152 3.29 12.89 -11.22
C THR A 152 2.65 11.67 -11.87
N GLU A 153 3.36 10.55 -11.93
CA GLU A 153 2.76 9.28 -12.33
C GLU A 153 1.91 8.70 -11.19
N LEU A 154 0.71 8.25 -11.50
CA LEU A 154 -0.21 7.64 -10.54
C LEU A 154 -0.16 6.12 -10.68
N ILE A 155 0.18 5.41 -9.60
CA ILE A 155 0.16 3.94 -9.54
C ILE A 155 -0.95 3.50 -8.62
N ILE A 156 -1.94 2.78 -9.16
CA ILE A 156 -3.03 2.20 -8.37
C ILE A 156 -2.67 0.77 -8.03
N ARG A 157 -2.46 0.48 -6.75
CA ARG A 157 -2.28 -0.89 -6.24
C ARG A 157 -3.63 -1.45 -5.85
N THR A 158 -4.01 -2.58 -6.46
CA THR A 158 -5.24 -3.29 -6.12
C THR A 158 -5.16 -3.87 -4.71
N GLY A 159 -6.30 -4.31 -4.18
CA GLY A 159 -6.33 -5.16 -3.00
C GLY A 159 -5.66 -6.50 -3.27
N GLN A 160 -5.49 -7.29 -2.20
CA GLN A 160 -5.18 -8.69 -2.34
C GLN A 160 -6.38 -9.43 -2.94
N TYR A 161 -6.10 -10.52 -3.67
CA TYR A 161 -7.08 -11.40 -4.34
C TYR A 161 -8.28 -11.76 -3.47
N PHE A 162 -8.04 -11.91 -2.18
CA PHE A 162 -9.02 -12.24 -1.18
C PHE A 162 -8.88 -11.27 -0.03
N CYS A 163 -9.97 -10.73 0.48
CA CYS A 163 -10.11 -10.20 1.83
C CYS A 163 -11.54 -10.49 2.26
N CYS A 164 -11.80 -10.95 3.48
CA CYS A 164 -10.92 -11.42 4.55
C CYS A 164 -11.53 -12.72 5.13
N ARG A 165 -10.84 -13.49 5.99
CA ARG A 165 -11.39 -14.78 6.47
C ARG A 165 -12.33 -14.66 7.67
N SER A 166 -12.13 -13.67 8.53
CA SER A 166 -12.76 -13.63 9.85
C SER A 166 -13.73 -12.46 10.01
N ASP A 167 -14.95 -12.80 10.41
CA ASP A 167 -16.00 -11.94 10.98
C ASP A 167 -15.73 -11.60 12.46
N TYR A 168 -14.81 -12.33 13.11
CA TYR A 168 -14.66 -12.41 14.57
C TYR A 168 -14.14 -11.17 15.33
N ASP A 169 -14.17 -9.97 14.75
CA ASP A 169 -13.85 -8.73 15.48
C ASP A 169 -15.13 -7.93 15.79
N PRO A 170 -16.03 -8.38 16.70
CA PRO A 170 -17.11 -7.52 17.19
C PRO A 170 -16.57 -6.16 17.66
N PRO A 171 -17.24 -5.05 17.30
CA PRO A 171 -18.54 -4.96 16.65
C PRO A 171 -18.52 -5.00 15.11
N ASP A 172 -17.35 -5.09 14.49
CA ASP A 172 -17.14 -4.86 13.07
C ASP A 172 -16.98 -6.16 12.29
N THR A 173 -18.10 -6.68 11.79
CA THR A 173 -18.09 -7.85 10.91
C THR A 173 -17.51 -7.46 9.55
N ARG A 174 -16.44 -8.16 9.15
CA ARG A 174 -15.81 -7.95 7.84
C ARG A 174 -16.69 -8.58 6.76
N ALA A 175 -16.99 -7.84 5.70
CA ALA A 175 -17.53 -8.44 4.48
C ALA A 175 -16.43 -9.25 3.79
N TYR A 176 -16.70 -10.52 3.50
CA TYR A 176 -15.72 -11.45 2.92
C TYR A 176 -16.22 -12.06 1.61
N SER A 177 -15.60 -11.67 0.50
CA SER A 177 -15.81 -12.35 -0.78
C SER A 177 -14.77 -11.93 -1.80
N ARG A 178 -14.19 -12.91 -2.52
CA ARG A 178 -13.35 -12.66 -3.69
C ARG A 178 -14.06 -11.74 -4.70
N LEU A 179 -15.35 -11.99 -4.96
CA LEU A 179 -16.12 -11.20 -5.93
C LEU A 179 -16.29 -9.75 -5.47
N ARG A 180 -16.37 -9.53 -4.16
CA ARG A 180 -16.45 -8.18 -3.60
C ARG A 180 -15.12 -7.44 -3.77
N ASN A 181 -14.00 -8.06 -3.43
CA ASN A 181 -12.68 -7.47 -3.68
C ASN A 181 -12.48 -7.15 -5.16
N ALA A 182 -12.74 -8.11 -6.05
CA ALA A 182 -12.63 -7.91 -7.49
C ALA A 182 -13.52 -6.76 -7.99
N TYR A 183 -14.73 -6.63 -7.44
CA TYR A 183 -15.63 -5.53 -7.76
C TYR A 183 -15.04 -4.16 -7.35
N PHE A 184 -14.52 -4.03 -6.13
CA PHE A 184 -13.91 -2.80 -5.65
C PHE A 184 -12.63 -2.46 -6.43
N ASP A 185 -11.79 -3.46 -6.73
CA ASP A 185 -10.59 -3.29 -7.56
C ASP A 185 -10.91 -2.79 -8.97
N GLN A 186 -11.89 -3.40 -9.63
CA GLN A 186 -12.34 -2.94 -10.95
C GLN A 186 -12.89 -1.52 -10.89
N TYR A 187 -13.68 -1.21 -9.86
CA TYR A 187 -14.29 0.11 -9.70
C TYR A 187 -13.23 1.20 -9.48
N VAL A 188 -12.29 1.01 -8.56
CA VAL A 188 -11.23 2.01 -8.29
C VAL A 188 -10.31 2.19 -9.49
N VAL A 189 -9.91 1.11 -10.17
CA VAL A 189 -9.06 1.20 -11.37
C VAL A 189 -9.76 1.96 -12.49
N ALA A 190 -11.01 1.60 -12.80
CA ALA A 190 -11.78 2.27 -13.84
C ALA A 190 -11.98 3.77 -13.53
N ALA A 191 -12.33 4.09 -12.28
CA ALA A 191 -12.56 5.47 -11.86
C ALA A 191 -11.27 6.32 -11.95
N PHE A 192 -10.11 5.79 -11.52
CA PHE A 192 -8.84 6.51 -11.69
C PHE A 192 -8.47 6.72 -13.17
N GLN A 193 -8.68 5.71 -14.02
CA GLN A 193 -8.44 5.82 -15.45
C GLN A 193 -9.34 6.87 -16.11
N GLU A 194 -10.63 6.89 -15.76
CA GLU A 194 -11.60 7.88 -16.25
C GLU A 194 -11.24 9.29 -15.80
N GLN A 195 -10.92 9.48 -14.52
CA GLN A 195 -10.68 10.81 -13.94
C GLN A 195 -9.32 11.39 -14.29
N PHE A 196 -8.29 10.56 -14.46
CA PHE A 196 -6.91 11.02 -14.59
C PHE A 196 -6.17 10.50 -15.82
N GLY A 197 -6.69 9.53 -16.57
CA GLY A 197 -5.98 8.92 -17.70
C GLY A 197 -5.65 9.88 -18.85
N HIS A 198 -6.33 11.04 -18.91
CA HIS A 198 -6.05 12.10 -19.88
C HIS A 198 -5.03 13.13 -19.41
N THR A 199 -4.82 13.26 -18.10
CA THR A 199 -3.99 14.31 -17.49
C THR A 199 -2.74 13.76 -16.82
N HIS A 200 -2.77 12.49 -16.42
CA HIS A 200 -1.69 11.80 -15.74
C HIS A 200 -1.41 10.47 -16.44
N LYS A 201 -0.19 9.99 -16.29
CA LYS A 201 0.13 8.59 -16.58
C LYS A 201 -0.40 7.74 -15.42
N VAL A 202 -1.42 6.93 -15.69
CA VAL A 202 -2.03 6.03 -14.69
C VAL A 202 -1.61 4.60 -15.00
N ARG A 203 -0.89 3.95 -14.07
CA ARG A 203 -0.55 2.53 -14.13
C ARG A 203 -1.25 1.74 -13.03
N VAL A 204 -1.43 0.45 -13.26
CA VAL A 204 -2.06 -0.46 -12.30
C VAL A 204 -1.04 -1.50 -11.85
N TRP A 205 -0.81 -1.56 -10.54
CA TRP A 205 -0.08 -2.63 -9.89
C TRP A 205 -1.09 -3.68 -9.38
N ASN A 206 -1.45 -4.61 -10.26
CA ASN A 206 -2.51 -5.59 -10.02
C ASN A 206 -2.00 -6.80 -9.21
N VAL A 207 -1.86 -6.60 -7.89
CA VAL A 207 -1.43 -7.67 -6.97
C VAL A 207 -2.50 -8.76 -6.77
N ALA A 208 -3.78 -8.43 -6.99
CA ALA A 208 -4.87 -9.41 -6.93
C ALA A 208 -4.66 -10.51 -7.98
N SER A 209 -4.31 -10.14 -9.21
CA SER A 209 -4.06 -11.08 -10.30
C SER A 209 -2.90 -12.04 -10.01
N ILE A 210 -1.83 -11.56 -9.36
CA ILE A 210 -0.66 -12.38 -9.01
C ILE A 210 -1.10 -13.55 -8.11
N SER A 211 -1.90 -13.26 -7.10
CA SER A 211 -2.45 -14.29 -6.20
C SER A 211 -3.49 -15.19 -6.88
N GLU A 212 -4.36 -14.62 -7.71
CA GLU A 212 -5.46 -15.35 -8.35
C GLU A 212 -4.97 -16.47 -9.27
N HIS A 213 -3.87 -16.24 -9.99
CA HIS A 213 -3.28 -17.18 -10.94
C HIS A 213 -2.42 -18.27 -10.28
N ARG A 214 -2.20 -18.22 -8.95
CA ARG A 214 -1.48 -19.28 -8.25
C ARG A 214 -2.33 -20.57 -8.18
N PRO A 215 -1.70 -21.75 -8.14
CA PRO A 215 -2.42 -23.00 -7.90
C PRO A 215 -3.28 -22.93 -6.64
N TRP A 216 -4.41 -23.63 -6.64
CA TRP A 216 -5.38 -23.60 -5.54
C TRP A 216 -4.75 -23.87 -4.15
N SER A 217 -3.82 -24.82 -4.06
CA SER A 217 -3.11 -25.14 -2.81
C SER A 217 -2.42 -23.92 -2.20
N TYR A 218 -1.77 -23.11 -3.03
CA TYR A 218 -1.09 -21.88 -2.62
C TYR A 218 -2.05 -20.73 -2.34
N ARG A 219 -3.22 -20.70 -2.99
CA ARG A 219 -4.27 -19.72 -2.67
C ARG A 219 -4.90 -20.00 -1.32
N ASN A 220 -5.00 -21.26 -0.91
CA ASN A 220 -5.53 -21.61 0.41
C ASN A 220 -4.68 -21.04 1.56
N GLU A 221 -3.38 -20.82 1.34
CA GLU A 221 -2.49 -20.20 2.33
C GLU A 221 -2.90 -18.76 2.67
N THR A 222 -3.54 -18.02 1.74
CA THR A 222 -4.03 -16.66 2.03
C THR A 222 -5.15 -16.67 3.07
N THR A 223 -5.72 -17.84 3.35
CA THR A 223 -6.72 -18.03 4.41
C THR A 223 -6.08 -18.22 5.79
N GLU A 224 -4.77 -18.42 5.91
CA GLU A 224 -4.08 -18.62 7.20
C GLU A 224 -3.81 -17.32 7.95
N CYS A 225 -4.07 -16.18 7.30
CA CYS A 225 -3.92 -14.84 7.85
C CYS A 225 -5.27 -14.12 7.95
N ASN A 226 -5.79 -13.98 9.17
CA ASN A 226 -7.03 -13.23 9.42
C ASN A 226 -6.93 -11.75 8.98
N SER A 227 -5.74 -11.16 9.09
CA SER A 227 -5.48 -9.78 8.66
C SER A 227 -5.30 -9.61 7.15
N ASN A 228 -5.37 -10.70 6.38
CA ASN A 228 -5.18 -10.68 4.94
C ASN A 228 -3.86 -10.02 4.48
N HIS A 229 -2.77 -10.39 5.16
CA HIS A 229 -1.44 -10.01 4.73
C HIS A 229 -0.92 -10.99 3.69
N ALA A 230 -0.29 -10.46 2.63
CA ALA A 230 0.46 -11.25 1.68
C ALA A 230 1.71 -11.85 2.35
N ARG A 231 1.96 -13.14 2.12
CA ARG A 231 3.21 -13.81 2.54
C ARG A 231 4.43 -13.10 1.96
N SER A 232 5.56 -13.17 2.66
CA SER A 232 6.80 -12.51 2.25
C SER A 232 7.26 -12.86 0.83
N GLU A 233 7.06 -14.09 0.41
CA GLU A 233 7.43 -14.64 -0.89
C GLU A 233 6.55 -14.07 -2.00
N LEU A 234 5.27 -13.80 -1.69
CA LEU A 234 4.36 -13.14 -2.60
C LEU A 234 4.70 -11.65 -2.71
N VAL A 235 5.00 -11.00 -1.59
CA VAL A 235 5.46 -9.59 -1.56
C VAL A 235 6.71 -9.40 -2.42
N GLU A 236 7.66 -10.34 -2.39
CA GLU A 236 8.83 -10.32 -3.27
C GLU A 236 8.45 -10.29 -4.76
N ILE A 237 7.52 -11.16 -5.18
CA ILE A 237 7.02 -11.21 -6.56
C ILE A 237 6.28 -9.90 -6.91
N GLU A 238 5.42 -9.41 -6.01
CA GLU A 238 4.72 -8.14 -6.18
C GLU A 238 5.71 -6.99 -6.44
N ASN A 239 6.81 -6.94 -5.67
CA ASN A 239 7.87 -5.93 -5.79
C ASN A 239 8.62 -6.03 -7.10
N GLN A 240 8.99 -7.24 -7.53
CA GLN A 240 9.66 -7.45 -8.82
C GLN A 240 8.79 -6.95 -9.98
N VAL A 241 7.48 -7.23 -9.95
CA VAL A 241 6.53 -6.71 -10.95
C VAL A 241 6.47 -5.18 -10.92
N LEU A 242 6.41 -4.58 -9.73
CA LEU A 242 6.41 -3.12 -9.58
C LEU A 242 7.68 -2.49 -10.17
N PHE A 243 8.87 -2.97 -9.82
CA PHE A 243 10.11 -2.41 -10.33
C PHE A 243 10.28 -2.60 -11.82
N ASN A 244 9.91 -3.77 -12.36
CA ASN A 244 9.88 -3.98 -13.80
C ASN A 244 8.97 -2.97 -14.48
N ALA A 245 7.85 -2.59 -13.86
CA ALA A 245 6.97 -1.56 -14.39
C ALA A 245 7.51 -0.13 -14.19
N MET A 246 8.37 0.15 -13.22
CA MET A 246 8.93 1.49 -13.02
C MET A 246 10.18 1.74 -13.86
N CYS A 247 10.94 0.69 -14.18
CA CYS A 247 12.16 0.79 -14.98
C CYS A 247 11.93 0.67 -16.50
N ASN A 248 10.73 0.26 -16.95
CA ASN A 248 10.31 0.16 -18.36
C ASN A 248 9.20 1.16 -18.73
#